data_AF-A0A8S0RVS4-F1
#
_entry.id   AF-A0A8S0RVS4-F1
#
_cell.length_a   1.000
_cell.length_b   1.000
_cell.length_c   1.000
_cell.angle_alpha   90.00
_cell.angle_beta   90.00
_cell.angle_gamma   90.00
#
_symmetry.space_group_name_H-M   'P 1'
#
loop_
_entity.id
_entity.type
_entity.pdbx_description
1 polymer ?
#
loop_
_entity_poly.entity_id
_entity_poly.type
_entity_poly.pdbx_seq_one_letter_code
_entity_poly.pdbx_strand_id
1 'polypeptide(L)'
;MDQLTNCIKEVEKIKENGGSEFPWHASNVETWMSTVQSDASICIDGFSGRAIGGKTKAMIKAKVLNLEQVTSISLALFNRYAARYRASHAAKPKV
;
A
#
# COMPACT_ATOMS: atom_id res chain seq x y z
N MET A 1 0.31 -12.80 4.45
CA MET A 1 -0.14 -11.59 3.72
C MET A 1 -0.04 -10.45 4.71
N ASP A 2 1.20 -10.17 5.12
CA ASP A 2 1.43 -9.39 6.34
C ASP A 2 1.65 -7.93 5.99
N GLN A 3 1.90 -7.63 4.72
CA GLN A 3 2.19 -6.29 4.23
C GLN A 3 1.00 -5.34 4.34
N LEU A 4 -0.21 -5.81 4.04
CA LEU A 4 -1.40 -4.99 4.25
C LEU A 4 -1.63 -4.70 5.74
N THR A 5 -1.43 -5.71 6.59
CA THR A 5 -1.51 -5.55 8.05
C THR A 5 -0.45 -4.57 8.57
N ASN A 6 0.79 -4.68 8.09
CA ASN A 6 1.87 -3.77 8.45
C ASN A 6 1.60 -2.35 7.96
N CYS A 7 1.08 -2.19 6.74
CA CYS A 7 0.63 -0.91 6.20
C CYS A 7 -0.42 -0.26 7.11
N ILE A 8 -1.44 -1.00 7.54
CA ILE A 8 -2.50 -0.48 8.43
C ILE A 8 -1.89 -0.03 9.77
N LYS A 9 -1.00 -0.83 10.36
CA LYS A 9 -0.29 -0.47 11.60
C LYS A 9 0.51 0.82 11.46
N GLU A 10 1.18 1.03 10.33
CA GLU A 10 1.93 2.28 10.11
C GLU A 10 1.00 3.49 9.94
N VAL A 11 -0.18 3.32 9.33
CA VAL A 11 -1.22 4.37 9.28
C VAL A 11 -1.76 4.68 10.67
N GLU A 12 -1.97 3.67 11.52
CA GLU A 12 -2.37 3.85 12.92
C GLU A 12 -1.30 4.62 13.71
N LYS A 13 -0.02 4.27 13.54
CA LYS A 13 1.09 5.02 14.16
C LYS A 13 1.18 6.46 13.67
N ILE A 14 0.84 6.76 12.42
CA ILE A 14 0.74 8.15 11.93
C ILE A 14 -0.34 8.94 12.69
N LYS A 15 -1.46 8.28 13.02
CA LYS A 15 -2.55 8.89 13.77
C LYS A 15 -2.18 9.11 15.24
N GLU A 16 -1.49 8.15 15.84
CA GLU A 16 -1.11 8.17 17.27
C GLU A 16 0.11 9.08 17.54
N ASN A 17 1.16 8.95 16.73
CA ASN A 17 2.45 9.60 16.91
C ASN A 17 2.67 10.73 15.90
N GLY A 18 1.58 11.34 15.41
CA GLY A 18 1.61 12.42 14.43
C GLY A 18 2.57 13.53 14.86
N GLY A 19 3.54 13.86 14.00
CA GLY A 19 4.58 14.84 14.33
C GLY A 19 5.90 14.54 13.63
N SER A 20 6.98 14.48 14.40
CA SER A 20 8.35 14.25 13.91
C SER A 20 8.56 12.87 13.30
N GLU A 21 7.81 11.85 13.72
CA GLU A 21 7.90 10.48 13.20
C GLU A 21 7.08 10.24 11.92
N PHE A 22 6.28 11.24 11.51
CA PHE A 22 5.47 11.14 10.30
C PHE A 22 6.26 10.69 9.06
N PRO A 23 7.44 11.26 8.74
CA PRO A 23 8.18 10.87 7.54
C PRO A 23 8.56 9.39 7.53
N TRP A 24 8.90 8.83 8.69
CA TRP A 24 9.29 7.43 8.86
C TRP A 24 8.10 6.48 8.65
N HIS A 25 6.99 6.74 9.33
CA HIS A 25 5.79 5.90 9.14
C HIS A 25 5.22 6.04 7.73
N ALA A 26 5.30 7.23 7.13
CA ALA A 26 4.84 7.45 5.76
C ALA A 26 5.68 6.68 4.72
N SER A 27 7.00 6.61 4.87
CA SER A 27 7.83 5.78 3.99
C SER A 27 7.56 4.28 4.16
N ASN A 28 7.22 3.85 5.37
CA ASN A 28 6.85 2.45 5.59
C ASN A 28 5.51 2.11 4.94
N VAL A 29 4.50 2.99 5.00
CA VAL A 29 3.22 2.82 4.28
C VAL A 29 3.46 2.64 2.77
N GLU A 30 4.28 3.52 2.16
CA GLU A 30 4.63 3.44 0.74
C GLU A 30 5.34 2.11 0.39
N THR A 31 6.27 1.68 1.24
CA THR A 31 7.00 0.41 1.09
C THR A 31 6.06 -0.78 1.15
N TRP A 32 5.18 -0.83 2.15
CA TRP A 32 4.27 -1.95 2.33
C TRP A 32 3.24 -2.03 1.21
N MET A 33 2.66 -0.90 0.78
CA MET A 33 1.74 -0.87 -0.36
C MET A 33 2.43 -1.29 -1.68
N SER A 34 3.66 -0.84 -1.92
CA SER A 34 4.43 -1.25 -3.11
C SER A 34 4.75 -2.75 -3.11
N THR A 35 5.02 -3.31 -1.92
CA THR A 35 5.20 -4.77 -1.75
C THR A 35 3.90 -5.52 -2.02
N VAL A 36 2.74 -5.04 -1.52
CA VAL A 36 1.42 -5.66 -1.82
C VAL A 36 1.17 -5.70 -3.33
N GLN A 37 1.49 -4.62 -4.06
CA GLN A 37 1.33 -4.57 -5.50
C GLN A 37 2.26 -5.59 -6.21
N SER A 38 3.50 -5.71 -5.76
CA SER A 38 4.45 -6.69 -6.30
C SER A 38 4.02 -8.14 -6.02
N ASP A 39 3.57 -8.43 -4.81
CA ASP A 39 3.03 -9.75 -4.43
C ASP A 39 1.83 -10.14 -5.30
N ALA A 40 0.97 -9.18 -5.63
CA ALA A 40 -0.17 -9.38 -6.52
C ALA A 40 0.29 -9.76 -7.94
N SER A 41 1.24 -9.04 -8.52
CA SER A 41 1.80 -9.36 -9.84
C SER A 41 2.43 -10.76 -9.86
N ILE A 42 3.30 -11.05 -8.89
CA ILE A 42 4.00 -12.35 -8.79
C ILE A 42 3.00 -13.50 -8.57
N CYS A 43 1.93 -13.27 -7.81
CA CYS A 43 0.86 -14.25 -7.61
C CYS A 43 0.22 -14.66 -8.94
N ILE A 44 -0.14 -13.68 -9.80
CA ILE A 44 -0.72 -13.94 -11.12
C ILE A 44 0.30 -14.70 -11.99
N ASP A 45 1.54 -14.24 -12.02
CA ASP A 45 2.61 -14.84 -12.84
C ASP A 45 2.91 -16.28 -12.43
N GLY A 46 2.85 -16.59 -11.14
CA GLY A 46 3.04 -17.95 -10.65
C GLY A 46 2.05 -18.95 -11.25
N PHE A 47 0.82 -18.53 -11.59
CA PHE A 47 -0.19 -19.39 -12.20
C PHE A 47 -0.02 -19.58 -13.71
N SER A 48 0.97 -18.95 -14.33
CA SER A 48 1.35 -19.22 -15.71
C SER A 48 1.92 -20.63 -15.82
N GLY A 49 1.40 -21.43 -16.75
CA GLY A 49 1.85 -22.81 -16.97
C GLY A 49 1.33 -23.88 -16.01
N ARG A 50 0.58 -23.53 -14.93
CA ARG A 50 -0.04 -24.53 -14.05
C ARG A 50 -1.35 -25.08 -14.63
N ALA A 51 -1.55 -26.40 -14.53
CA ALA A 51 -2.78 -27.09 -14.90
C ALA A 51 -3.90 -26.83 -13.89
N ILE A 52 -4.46 -25.62 -13.91
CA ILE A 52 -5.61 -25.19 -13.11
C ILE A 52 -6.79 -24.99 -14.05
N GLY A 53 -7.98 -25.45 -13.65
CA GLY A 53 -9.20 -25.24 -14.42
C GLY A 53 -9.41 -23.76 -14.75
N GLY A 54 -9.78 -23.46 -16.00
CA GLY A 54 -9.85 -22.08 -16.53
C GLY A 54 -10.73 -21.14 -15.71
N LYS A 55 -11.86 -21.64 -15.19
CA LYS A 55 -12.76 -20.87 -14.31
C LYS A 55 -12.08 -20.46 -13.00
N THR A 56 -11.37 -21.38 -12.37
CA THR A 56 -10.64 -21.12 -11.11
C THR A 56 -9.52 -20.12 -11.34
N LYS A 57 -8.76 -20.29 -12.42
CA LYS A 57 -7.69 -19.35 -12.80
C LYS A 57 -8.23 -17.94 -13.05
N ALA A 58 -9.34 -17.81 -13.77
CA ALA A 58 -9.99 -16.53 -14.04
C ALA A 58 -10.47 -15.85 -12.73
N MET A 59 -11.07 -16.62 -11.82
CA MET A 59 -11.55 -16.10 -10.54
C MET A 59 -10.41 -15.59 -9.66
N ILE A 60 -9.29 -16.33 -9.57
CA ILE A 60 -8.09 -15.90 -8.83
C ILE A 60 -7.54 -14.62 -9.45
N LYS A 61 -7.35 -14.59 -10.77
CA LYS A 61 -6.84 -13.40 -11.48
C LYS A 61 -7.71 -12.16 -11.22
N ALA A 62 -9.03 -12.30 -11.29
CA ALA A 62 -9.95 -11.20 -11.01
C ALA A 62 -9.84 -10.67 -9.58
N LYS A 63 -9.68 -11.55 -8.58
CA LYS A 63 -9.48 -11.13 -7.18
C LYS A 63 -8.15 -10.41 -6.98
N VAL A 64 -7.08 -10.91 -7.58
CA VAL A 64 -5.73 -10.34 -7.43
C VAL A 64 -5.61 -8.99 -8.13
N LEU A 65 -6.18 -8.84 -9.34
CA LEU A 65 -6.22 -7.55 -10.04
C LEU A 65 -7.04 -6.49 -9.29
N ASN A 66 -8.16 -6.90 -8.67
CA ASN A 66 -8.92 -5.98 -7.81
C ASN A 66 -8.10 -5.52 -6.60
N LEU A 67 -7.34 -6.42 -5.96
CA LEU A 67 -6.44 -6.07 -4.87
C LEU A 67 -5.35 -5.07 -5.34
N GLU A 68 -4.75 -5.33 -6.49
CA GLU A 68 -3.73 -4.45 -7.10
C GLU A 68 -4.29 -3.05 -7.35
N GLN A 69 -5.48 -2.96 -7.96
CA GLN A 69 -6.13 -1.70 -8.27
C GLN A 69 -6.51 -0.90 -7.01
N VAL A 70 -7.08 -1.56 -6.00
CA VAL A 70 -7.41 -0.91 -4.71
C VAL A 70 -6.15 -0.42 -4.01
N THR A 71 -5.07 -1.20 -4.04
CA THR A 71 -3.77 -0.83 -3.46
C THR A 71 -3.20 0.41 -4.16
N SER A 72 -3.21 0.43 -5.50
CA SER A 72 -2.73 1.57 -6.30
C SER A 72 -3.50 2.87 -6.01
N ILE A 73 -4.84 2.79 -5.95
CA ILE A 73 -5.69 3.94 -5.59
C ILE A 73 -5.36 4.42 -4.17
N SER A 74 -5.22 3.49 -3.23
CA SER A 74 -4.91 3.82 -1.83
C SER A 74 -3.54 4.49 -1.70
N LEU A 75 -2.52 4.00 -2.42
CA LEU A 75 -1.18 4.59 -2.44
C LEU A 75 -1.20 6.00 -3.04
N ALA A 76 -1.94 6.21 -4.13
CA ALA A 76 -2.10 7.55 -4.72
C ALA A 76 -2.75 8.54 -3.74
N LEU A 77 -3.81 8.12 -3.04
CA LEU A 77 -4.46 8.93 -2.01
C LEU A 77 -3.52 9.23 -0.85
N PHE A 78 -2.77 8.23 -0.38
CA PHE A 78 -1.82 8.37 0.71
C PHE A 78 -0.67 9.32 0.33
N ASN A 79 -0.11 9.20 -0.87
CA ASN A 79 0.96 10.08 -1.34
C ASN A 79 0.50 11.53 -1.42
N ARG A 80 -0.74 11.76 -1.88
CA ARG A 80 -1.34 13.11 -1.87
C ARG A 80 -1.53 13.64 -0.45
N TYR A 81 -1.99 12.80 0.48
CA TYR A 81 -2.09 13.15 1.89
C TYR A 81 -0.72 13.52 2.48
N ALA A 82 0.30 12.69 2.26
CA ALA A 82 1.64 12.90 2.79
C ALA A 82 2.31 14.16 2.23
N ALA A 83 2.10 14.48 0.95
CA ALA A 83 2.56 15.73 0.35
C ALA A 83 1.92 16.95 1.04
N ARG A 84 0.60 16.93 1.27
CA ARG A 84 -0.11 18.02 1.97
C ARG A 84 0.34 18.14 3.43
N TYR A 85 0.51 17.02 4.13
CA TYR A 85 1.00 17.01 5.51
C TYR A 85 2.38 17.64 5.62
N ARG A 86 3.33 17.29 4.74
CA ARG A 86 4.67 17.87 4.72
C ARG A 86 4.63 19.38 4.47
N ALA A 87 3.84 19.83 3.50
CA ALA A 87 3.69 21.25 3.19
C ALA A 87 3.14 22.06 4.39
N SER A 88 2.11 21.56 5.09
CA SER A 88 1.53 22.26 6.25
C SER A 88 2.46 22.31 7.46
N HIS A 89 3.35 21.33 7.61
CA HIS A 89 4.29 21.25 8.73
C HIS A 89 5.63 21.94 8.46
N ALA A 90 6.02 22.12 7.18
CA ALA A 90 7.16 22.96 6.81
C ALA A 90 6.87 24.47 6.99
N ALA A 91 5.59 24.87 6.91
CA ALA A 91 5.16 26.27 7.03
C ALA A 91 4.96 26.75 8.48
N LYS A 92 5.03 25.87 9.48
CA LYS A 92 4.94 26.27 10.90
C LYS A 92 6.32 26.72 11.38
N PRO A 93 6.47 27.94 11.93
CA PRO A 93 7.74 28.36 12.52
C PRO A 93 8.11 27.41 13.65
N LYS A 94 9.39 27.03 13.76
CA LYS A 94 9.92 26.42 14.98
C LYS A 94 9.92 27.52 16.05
N VAL A 95 8.92 27.51 16.93
CA VAL A 95 8.91 28.30 18.18
C VAL A 95 9.85 27.61 19.17
#